data_AF-S0JKH7-F1
#
_entry.id   AF-S0JKH7-F1
#
_cell.length_a   1.000
_cell.length_b   1.000
_cell.length_c   1.000
_cell.angle_alpha   90.00
_cell.angle_beta   90.00
_cell.angle_gamma   90.00
#
_symmetry.space_group_name_H-M   'P 1'
#
loop_
_entity.id
_entity.type
_entity.pdbx_description
1 polymer ?
#
loop_
_entity_poly.entity_id
_entity_poly.type
_entity_poly.pdbx_seq_one_letter_code
_entity_poly.pdbx_strand_id
1 'polypeptide(L)'
;MKFSKVDYDFLNGKKFSNAFYFDLGENVLYDRITSLINLTKGKKVLHVGCCDHVPLIADKIKKREWLQGLLDESCEFVLGIDIDQKAVDFVNENKYSKNPVWCVDLMSLESLKQLPQYDFDFIMLGEIVEHVNDPVSFLSSMKKNMDTYGFKGKYVITVPNAISMVRNGSFYKGIECINTDHRYWFTPYTISKVMMEAEIKPEEILFSSFGGGGERSKQVYQ
;
A
#
# COMPACT_ATOMS: atom_id res chain seq x y z
N MET A 1 -15.37 0.84 2.80
CA MET A 1 -16.38 0.41 1.80
C MET A 1 -16.17 -1.06 1.43
N LYS A 2 -17.23 -1.88 1.37
CA LYS A 2 -17.17 -3.26 0.84
C LYS A 2 -17.82 -3.34 -0.54
N PHE A 3 -17.38 -4.29 -1.35
CA PHE A 3 -17.88 -4.49 -2.71
C PHE A 3 -19.14 -5.36 -2.73
N SER A 4 -20.13 -4.93 -3.51
CA SER A 4 -21.31 -5.72 -3.84
C SER A 4 -21.02 -6.73 -4.97
N LYS A 5 -21.93 -7.68 -5.17
CA LYS A 5 -21.86 -8.60 -6.33
C LYS A 5 -21.87 -7.84 -7.65
N VAL A 6 -22.65 -6.75 -7.73
CA VAL A 6 -22.75 -5.94 -8.95
C VAL A 6 -21.42 -5.27 -9.25
N ASP A 7 -20.72 -4.75 -8.24
CA ASP A 7 -19.40 -4.15 -8.40
C ASP A 7 -18.41 -5.16 -8.98
N TYR A 8 -18.39 -6.39 -8.44
CA TYR A 8 -17.53 -7.44 -8.97
C TYR A 8 -17.87 -7.81 -10.42
N ASP A 9 -19.14 -7.84 -10.81
CA ASP A 9 -19.55 -8.12 -12.20
C ASP A 9 -19.06 -7.04 -13.19
N PHE A 10 -18.95 -5.78 -12.76
CA PHE A 10 -18.33 -4.74 -13.60
C PHE A 10 -16.79 -4.82 -13.57
N LEU A 11 -16.21 -5.01 -12.38
CA LEU A 11 -14.77 -5.11 -12.21
C LEU A 11 -14.16 -6.32 -12.93
N ASN A 12 -14.88 -7.41 -13.14
CA ASN A 12 -14.39 -8.56 -13.93
C ASN A 12 -14.81 -8.49 -15.42
N GLY A 13 -15.46 -7.41 -15.85
CA GLY A 13 -15.89 -7.23 -17.24
C GLY A 13 -17.08 -8.10 -17.67
N LYS A 14 -17.76 -8.82 -16.76
CA LYS A 14 -19.01 -9.54 -17.08
C LYS A 14 -20.14 -8.58 -17.46
N LYS A 15 -20.13 -7.38 -16.89
CA LYS A 15 -21.03 -6.28 -17.24
C LYS A 15 -20.24 -5.11 -17.80
N PHE A 16 -20.91 -4.37 -18.69
CA PHE A 16 -20.42 -3.13 -19.26
C PHE A 16 -21.47 -2.04 -19.07
N SER A 17 -21.02 -0.83 -18.77
CA SER A 17 -21.83 0.39 -18.73
C SER A 17 -20.96 1.55 -19.17
N ASN A 18 -21.53 2.48 -19.93
CA ASN A 18 -20.88 3.73 -20.33
C ASN A 18 -20.92 4.80 -19.21
N ALA A 19 -21.68 4.57 -18.13
CA ALA A 19 -21.85 5.49 -17.02
C ALA A 19 -22.22 4.72 -15.72
N PHE A 20 -21.34 3.84 -15.27
CA PHE A 20 -21.53 3.16 -13.98
C PHE A 20 -21.21 4.10 -12.82
N TYR A 21 -22.15 4.24 -11.88
CA TYR A 21 -21.95 4.98 -10.64
C TYR A 21 -21.43 4.03 -9.57
N PHE A 22 -20.13 4.07 -9.31
CA PHE A 22 -19.49 3.27 -8.28
C PHE A 22 -19.63 3.97 -6.92
N ASP A 23 -20.52 3.44 -6.07
CA ASP A 23 -20.78 4.00 -4.74
C ASP A 23 -19.59 3.76 -3.81
N LEU A 24 -18.92 4.83 -3.38
CA LEU A 24 -17.75 4.73 -2.52
C LEU A 24 -18.10 4.51 -1.04
N GLY A 25 -19.39 4.59 -0.69
CA GLY A 25 -19.90 4.47 0.66
C GLY A 25 -19.34 5.51 1.65
N GLU A 26 -19.84 5.47 2.87
CA GLU A 26 -19.28 6.25 3.97
C GLU A 26 -17.96 5.64 4.46
N ASN A 27 -16.99 6.49 4.76
CA ASN A 27 -15.71 6.06 5.30
C ASN A 27 -15.26 7.04 6.39
N VAL A 28 -14.73 6.48 7.48
CA VAL A 28 -14.08 7.27 8.53
C VAL A 28 -12.68 7.61 8.04
N LEU A 29 -12.39 8.89 7.92
CA LEU A 29 -11.06 9.35 7.55
C LEU A 29 -10.13 9.41 8.76
N TYR A 30 -9.07 8.60 8.69
CA TYR A 30 -7.83 8.83 9.44
C TYR A 30 -6.72 9.24 8.47
N ASP A 31 -5.59 9.73 8.98
CA ASP A 31 -4.40 9.83 8.13
C ASP A 31 -3.89 8.43 7.76
N ARG A 32 -3.14 8.35 6.65
CA ARG A 32 -2.65 7.08 6.10
C ARG A 32 -1.91 6.22 7.14
N ILE A 33 -1.06 6.83 7.96
CA ILE A 33 -0.27 6.10 8.96
C ILE A 33 -1.21 5.52 10.00
N THR A 34 -2.09 6.35 10.59
CA THR A 34 -3.06 5.88 11.59
C THR A 34 -3.98 4.78 11.05
N SER A 35 -4.46 4.89 9.81
CA SER A 35 -5.24 3.84 9.15
C SER A 35 -4.48 2.51 9.08
N LEU A 36 -3.22 2.54 8.64
CA LEU A 36 -2.40 1.34 8.51
C LEU A 36 -2.08 0.71 9.87
N ILE A 37 -1.76 1.52 10.87
CA ILE A 37 -1.51 1.06 12.24
C ILE A 37 -2.76 0.42 12.84
N ASN A 38 -3.93 1.05 12.70
CA ASN A 38 -5.19 0.48 13.19
C ASN A 38 -5.54 -0.85 12.51
N LEU A 39 -5.30 -0.94 11.20
CA LEU A 39 -5.56 -2.16 10.43
C LEU A 39 -4.64 -3.33 10.84
N THR A 40 -3.39 -3.02 11.18
CA THR A 40 -2.33 -4.03 11.40
C THR A 40 -1.96 -4.27 12.86
N LYS A 41 -2.59 -3.56 13.80
CA LYS A 41 -2.30 -3.68 15.23
C LYS A 41 -2.38 -5.13 15.72
N GLY A 42 -1.31 -5.60 16.36
CA GLY A 42 -1.20 -6.96 16.88
C GLY A 42 -1.19 -8.05 15.81
N LYS A 43 -0.80 -7.73 14.57
CA LYS A 43 -0.70 -8.68 13.44
C LYS A 43 0.73 -8.95 13.03
N LYS A 44 0.94 -9.98 12.22
CA LYS A 44 2.21 -10.26 11.55
C LYS A 44 2.19 -9.66 10.15
N VAL A 45 3.12 -8.75 9.87
CA VAL A 45 3.15 -7.96 8.63
C VAL A 45 4.46 -8.15 7.89
N LEU A 46 4.38 -8.41 6.58
CA LEU A 46 5.48 -8.22 5.65
C LEU A 46 5.34 -6.83 5.02
N HIS A 47 6.29 -5.93 5.31
CA HIS A 47 6.28 -4.56 4.79
C HIS A 47 7.26 -4.45 3.62
N VAL A 48 6.71 -4.26 2.41
CA VAL A 48 7.47 -4.19 1.15
C VAL A 48 7.86 -2.74 0.87
N GLY A 49 9.12 -2.51 0.51
CA GLY A 49 9.67 -1.16 0.28
C GLY A 49 9.84 -0.38 1.58
N CYS A 50 10.32 -1.03 2.64
CA CYS A 50 10.21 -0.50 3.99
C CYS A 50 11.24 0.59 4.35
N CYS A 51 12.33 0.73 3.60
CA CYS A 51 13.46 1.55 4.04
C CYS A 51 13.26 3.03 3.78
N ASP A 52 12.65 3.41 2.65
CA ASP A 52 12.70 4.79 2.10
C ASP A 52 14.09 5.17 1.57
N HIS A 53 14.26 6.39 1.06
CA HIS A 53 15.56 6.87 0.60
C HIS A 53 16.49 7.21 1.77
N VAL A 54 17.71 6.68 1.77
CA VAL A 54 18.74 6.85 2.84
C VAL A 54 18.79 8.26 3.45
N PRO A 55 18.84 9.36 2.67
CA PRO A 55 18.93 10.72 3.25
C PRO A 55 17.72 11.13 4.10
N LEU A 56 16.56 10.50 3.90
CA LEU A 56 15.29 10.85 4.55
C LEU A 56 15.00 9.99 5.79
N ILE A 57 15.61 8.80 5.89
CA ILE A 57 15.28 7.78 6.90
C ILE A 57 15.42 8.36 8.32
N ALA A 58 16.60 8.90 8.65
CA ALA A 58 16.87 9.41 9.99
C ALA A 58 15.94 10.56 10.40
N ASP A 59 15.60 11.44 9.44
CA ASP A 59 14.71 12.57 9.69
C ASP A 59 13.25 12.12 9.85
N LYS A 60 12.79 11.15 9.05
CA LYS A 60 11.46 10.56 9.20
C LYS A 60 11.31 9.81 10.53
N ILE A 61 12.36 9.13 11.00
CA ILE A 61 12.35 8.49 12.32
C ILE A 61 12.19 9.54 13.42
N LYS A 62 12.99 10.60 13.41
CA LYS A 62 12.91 11.69 14.40
C LYS A 62 11.52 12.34 14.43
N LYS A 63 10.87 12.46 13.28
CA LYS A 63 9.52 13.00 13.13
C LYS A 63 8.40 12.00 13.43
N ARG A 64 8.72 10.73 13.72
CA ARG A 64 7.76 9.61 13.84
C ARG A 64 6.89 9.45 12.60
N GLU A 65 7.51 9.53 11.42
CA GLU A 65 6.88 9.39 10.11
C GLU A 65 7.37 8.14 9.35
N TRP A 66 8.41 7.45 9.85
CA TRP A 66 8.94 6.25 9.21
C TRP A 66 8.06 5.03 9.53
N LEU A 67 7.32 4.56 8.52
CA LEU A 67 6.26 3.56 8.69
C LEU A 67 6.76 2.23 9.27
N GLN A 68 7.93 1.74 8.87
CA GLN A 68 8.49 0.49 9.39
C GLN A 68 8.63 0.53 10.92
N GLY A 69 9.21 1.60 11.46
CA GLY A 69 9.37 1.76 12.91
C GLY A 69 8.04 1.87 13.66
N LEU A 70 7.04 2.53 13.06
CA LEU A 70 5.70 2.63 13.66
C LEU A 70 4.96 1.27 13.66
N LEU A 71 5.15 0.47 12.61
CA LEU A 71 4.63 -0.90 12.57
C LEU A 71 5.34 -1.77 13.62
N ASP A 72 6.65 -1.66 13.79
CA ASP A 72 7.42 -2.42 14.80
C ASP A 72 6.92 -2.19 16.24
N GLU A 73 6.40 -1.00 16.52
CA GLU A 73 5.81 -0.63 17.82
C GLU A 73 4.41 -1.22 18.05
N SER A 74 3.63 -1.45 16.99
CA SER A 74 2.19 -1.73 17.08
C SER A 74 1.76 -3.13 16.63
N CYS A 75 2.53 -3.77 15.76
CA CYS A 75 2.32 -5.12 15.27
C CYS A 75 2.88 -6.17 16.24
N GLU A 76 2.40 -7.41 16.13
CA GLU A 76 3.01 -8.55 16.83
C GLU A 76 4.43 -8.79 16.29
N PHE A 77 4.55 -8.77 14.96
CA PHE A 77 5.80 -8.98 14.25
C PHE A 77 5.77 -8.25 12.91
N VAL A 78 6.90 -7.64 12.53
CA VAL A 78 7.08 -7.03 11.22
C VAL A 78 8.37 -7.53 10.62
N LEU A 79 8.30 -8.01 9.39
CA LEU A 79 9.46 -8.24 8.54
C LEU A 79 9.47 -7.16 7.47
N GLY A 80 10.50 -6.31 7.49
CA GLY A 80 10.73 -5.33 6.43
C GLY A 80 11.54 -5.95 5.29
N ILE A 81 11.14 -5.68 4.05
CA ILE A 81 11.94 -5.98 2.86
C ILE A 81 12.07 -4.74 1.98
N ASP A 82 13.22 -4.59 1.33
CA ASP A 82 13.48 -3.54 0.34
C ASP A 82 14.41 -4.09 -0.75
N ILE A 83 14.40 -3.49 -1.94
CA ILE A 83 15.31 -3.88 -3.03
C ILE A 83 16.63 -3.09 -2.98
N ASP A 84 16.66 -1.97 -2.25
CA ASP A 84 17.85 -1.13 -2.13
C ASP A 84 18.75 -1.64 -1.00
N GLN A 85 19.77 -2.43 -1.36
CA GLN A 85 20.76 -2.95 -0.41
C GLN A 85 21.40 -1.84 0.45
N LYS A 86 21.66 -0.64 -0.12
CA LYS A 86 22.29 0.45 0.66
C LYS A 86 21.35 0.97 1.75
N ALA A 87 20.06 1.03 1.45
CA ALA A 87 19.05 1.46 2.42
C ALA A 87 18.85 0.39 3.50
N VAL A 88 18.83 -0.88 3.13
CA VAL A 88 18.79 -2.02 4.06
C VAL A 88 19.99 -2.03 5.01
N ASP A 89 21.20 -1.91 4.46
CA ASP A 89 22.44 -1.88 5.24
C ASP A 89 22.41 -0.71 6.23
N PHE A 90 22.04 0.48 5.77
CA PHE A 90 21.92 1.67 6.61
C PHE A 90 20.93 1.47 7.77
N VAL A 91 19.75 0.91 7.52
CA VAL A 91 18.74 0.63 8.56
C VAL A 91 19.25 -0.39 9.57
N ASN A 92 19.90 -1.45 9.11
CA ASN A 92 20.38 -2.55 9.95
C ASN A 92 21.60 -2.15 10.79
N GLU A 93 22.59 -1.48 10.20
CA GLU A 93 23.79 -0.99 10.90
C GLU A 93 23.44 -0.02 12.03
N ASN A 94 22.46 0.86 11.80
CA ASN A 94 21.98 1.81 12.80
C ASN A 94 20.92 1.23 13.74
N LYS A 95 20.47 -0.03 13.52
CA LYS A 95 19.43 -0.72 14.31
C LYS A 95 18.14 0.10 14.45
N TYR A 96 17.71 0.73 13.36
CA TYR A 96 16.49 1.55 13.37
C TYR A 96 15.21 0.71 13.43
N SER A 97 15.22 -0.49 12.84
CA SER A 97 14.12 -1.45 12.87
C SER A 97 14.28 -2.42 14.05
N LYS A 98 13.17 -2.89 14.61
CA LYS A 98 13.15 -3.87 15.71
C LYS A 98 13.67 -5.24 15.26
N ASN A 99 13.38 -5.63 14.03
CA ASN A 99 13.89 -6.83 13.37
C ASN A 99 14.81 -6.45 12.20
N PRO A 100 15.79 -7.30 11.84
CA PRO A 100 16.58 -7.08 10.63
C PRO A 100 15.70 -6.94 9.40
N VAL A 101 15.96 -5.91 8.60
CA VAL A 101 15.38 -5.73 7.27
C VAL A 101 16.16 -6.54 6.25
N TRP A 102 15.49 -7.07 5.24
CA TRP A 102 16.10 -7.94 4.23
C TRP A 102 16.12 -7.27 2.86
N CYS A 103 17.25 -7.38 2.16
CA CYS A 103 17.35 -6.96 0.77
C CYS A 103 16.76 -8.06 -0.12
N VAL A 104 15.51 -7.89 -0.56
CA VAL A 104 14.77 -8.90 -1.31
C VAL A 104 13.95 -8.27 -2.42
N ASP A 105 14.09 -8.84 -3.61
CA ASP A 105 13.22 -8.57 -4.75
C ASP A 105 12.04 -9.55 -4.74
N LEU A 106 10.86 -9.02 -4.43
CA LEU A 106 9.59 -9.75 -4.40
C LEU A 106 9.22 -10.37 -5.76
N MET A 107 9.82 -9.87 -6.85
CA MET A 107 9.63 -10.38 -8.21
C MET A 107 10.55 -11.58 -8.52
N SER A 108 11.55 -11.84 -7.68
CA SER A 108 12.51 -12.92 -7.83
C SER A 108 12.26 -14.05 -6.83
N LEU A 109 11.83 -15.22 -7.33
CA LEU A 109 11.65 -16.42 -6.49
C LEU A 109 12.94 -16.84 -5.77
N GLU A 110 14.10 -16.69 -6.40
CA GLU A 110 15.39 -17.00 -5.76
C GLU A 110 15.71 -16.04 -4.62
N SER A 111 15.28 -14.77 -4.74
CA SER A 111 15.41 -13.79 -3.66
C SER A 111 14.48 -14.15 -2.50
N LEU A 112 13.22 -14.53 -2.80
CA LEU A 112 12.24 -14.91 -1.79
C LEU A 112 12.60 -16.17 -1.00
N LYS A 113 13.32 -17.13 -1.59
CA LYS A 113 13.81 -18.31 -0.87
C LYS A 113 14.75 -17.98 0.30
N GLN A 114 15.33 -16.78 0.30
CA GLN A 114 16.19 -16.31 1.38
C GLN A 114 15.37 -15.79 2.56
N LEU A 115 14.09 -15.43 2.35
CA LEU A 115 13.24 -14.96 3.42
C LEU A 115 12.87 -16.12 4.34
N PRO A 116 12.96 -15.93 5.66
CA PRO A 116 12.41 -16.88 6.62
C PRO A 116 10.92 -17.10 6.36
N GLN A 117 10.47 -18.34 6.55
CA GLN A 117 9.06 -18.70 6.38
C GLN A 117 8.25 -18.23 7.59
N TYR A 118 7.28 -17.35 7.34
CA TYR A 118 6.35 -16.86 8.35
C TYR A 118 4.92 -16.85 7.83
N ASP A 119 3.97 -17.12 8.73
CA ASP A 119 2.55 -16.95 8.47
C ASP A 119 2.16 -15.50 8.70
N PHE A 120 2.31 -14.67 7.66
CA PHE A 120 1.88 -13.27 7.70
C PHE A 120 0.36 -13.15 7.60
N ASP A 121 -0.23 -12.28 8.43
CA ASP A 121 -1.61 -11.85 8.28
C ASP A 121 -1.75 -10.90 7.09
N PHE A 122 -0.75 -10.03 6.90
CA PHE A 122 -0.75 -8.98 5.88
C PHE A 122 0.57 -8.89 5.13
N ILE A 123 0.49 -8.65 3.82
CA ILE A 123 1.58 -8.10 3.01
C ILE A 123 1.19 -6.68 2.65
N MET A 124 2.03 -5.71 3.01
CA MET A 124 1.79 -4.29 2.80
C MET A 124 2.66 -3.75 1.66
N LEU A 125 2.01 -3.17 0.65
CA LEU A 125 2.64 -2.42 -0.44
C LEU A 125 2.23 -0.95 -0.30
N GLY A 126 3.12 -0.14 0.26
CA GLY A 126 2.84 1.26 0.53
C GLY A 126 3.35 2.18 -0.57
N GLU A 127 2.46 2.77 -1.37
CA GLU A 127 2.83 3.74 -2.43
C GLU A 127 3.84 3.15 -3.44
N ILE A 128 3.56 1.95 -3.96
CA ILE A 128 4.43 1.25 -4.94
C ILE A 128 3.76 1.16 -6.31
N VAL A 129 2.46 0.87 -6.35
CA VAL A 129 1.76 0.45 -7.58
C VAL A 129 1.66 1.58 -8.61
N GLU A 130 1.68 2.84 -8.18
CA GLU A 130 1.70 4.03 -9.02
C GLU A 130 3.06 4.29 -9.69
N HIS A 131 4.11 3.64 -9.20
CA HIS A 131 5.48 3.77 -9.71
C HIS A 131 5.88 2.64 -10.67
N VAL A 132 5.05 1.61 -10.87
CA VAL A 132 5.40 0.51 -11.78
C VAL A 132 4.89 0.76 -13.21
N ASN A 133 5.61 0.26 -14.21
CA ASN A 133 5.24 0.44 -15.63
C ASN A 133 3.98 -0.35 -16.03
N ASP A 134 3.79 -1.53 -15.45
CA ASP A 134 2.63 -2.39 -15.69
C ASP A 134 2.12 -2.92 -14.34
N PRO A 135 1.10 -2.26 -13.76
CA PRO A 135 0.62 -2.61 -12.43
C PRO A 135 -0.12 -3.95 -12.39
N VAL A 136 -0.72 -4.39 -13.50
CA VAL A 136 -1.37 -5.71 -13.57
C VAL A 136 -0.30 -6.80 -13.54
N SER A 137 0.67 -6.74 -14.45
CA SER A 137 1.75 -7.75 -14.51
C SER A 137 2.58 -7.80 -13.23
N PHE A 138 2.83 -6.64 -12.60
CA PHE A 138 3.51 -6.55 -11.31
C PHE A 138 2.72 -7.29 -10.21
N LEU A 139 1.45 -6.96 -10.01
CA LEU A 139 0.63 -7.58 -8.97
C LEU A 139 0.40 -9.08 -9.24
N SER A 140 0.20 -9.51 -10.49
CA SER A 140 0.02 -10.92 -10.83
C SER A 140 1.27 -11.75 -10.51
N SER A 141 2.44 -11.23 -10.87
CA SER A 141 3.71 -11.92 -10.64
C SER A 141 4.06 -11.95 -9.16
N MET A 142 3.84 -10.84 -8.44
CA MET A 142 3.95 -10.78 -6.99
C MET A 142 3.03 -11.81 -6.32
N LYS A 143 1.75 -11.87 -6.72
CA LYS A 143 0.78 -12.83 -6.17
C LYS A 143 1.27 -14.25 -6.36
N LYS A 144 1.68 -14.62 -7.58
CA LYS A 144 2.19 -15.97 -7.89
C LYS A 144 3.42 -16.33 -7.04
N ASN A 145 4.32 -15.38 -6.86
CA ASN A 145 5.52 -15.58 -6.04
C ASN A 145 5.15 -15.78 -4.56
N MET A 146 4.22 -14.99 -4.05
CA MET A 146 3.75 -15.12 -2.67
C MET A 146 2.89 -16.37 -2.43
N ASP A 147 2.14 -16.83 -3.42
CA ASP A 147 1.47 -18.13 -3.40
C ASP A 147 2.50 -19.26 -3.29
N THR A 148 3.62 -19.16 -4.02
CA THR A 148 4.73 -20.13 -3.95
C THR A 148 5.43 -20.09 -2.60
N TYR A 149 5.58 -18.89 -2.01
CA TYR A 149 6.02 -18.71 -0.64
C TYR A 149 5.01 -19.30 0.38
N GLY A 150 3.78 -19.61 -0.02
CA GLY A 150 2.76 -20.19 0.86
C GLY A 150 1.96 -19.16 1.65
N PHE A 151 1.94 -17.90 1.20
CA PHE A 151 1.14 -16.84 1.81
C PHE A 151 -0.36 -17.12 1.70
N LYS A 152 -1.09 -16.88 2.79
CA LYS A 152 -2.56 -17.09 2.88
C LYS A 152 -3.31 -15.90 3.48
N GLY A 153 -2.60 -14.81 3.80
CA GLY A 153 -3.15 -13.62 4.40
C GLY A 153 -3.78 -12.68 3.37
N LYS A 154 -3.81 -11.38 3.69
CA LYS A 154 -4.38 -10.34 2.84
C LYS A 154 -3.32 -9.34 2.36
N TYR A 155 -3.53 -8.79 1.17
CA TYR A 155 -2.72 -7.68 0.67
C TYR A 155 -3.31 -6.35 1.15
N VAL A 156 -2.45 -5.45 1.62
CA VAL A 156 -2.77 -4.06 1.93
C VAL A 156 -2.01 -3.20 0.92
N ILE A 157 -2.73 -2.60 -0.02
CA ILE A 157 -2.17 -1.75 -1.06
C ILE A 157 -2.62 -0.33 -0.81
N THR A 158 -1.69 0.61 -0.70
CA THR A 158 -2.00 2.04 -0.70
C THR A 158 -1.61 2.67 -2.02
N VAL A 159 -2.48 3.55 -2.52
CA VAL A 159 -2.23 4.35 -3.70
C VAL A 159 -2.81 5.74 -3.51
N PRO A 160 -2.23 6.77 -4.15
CA PRO A 160 -2.81 8.09 -4.18
C PRO A 160 -4.18 8.11 -4.90
N ASN A 161 -5.17 8.77 -4.29
CA ASN A 161 -6.54 8.85 -4.84
C ASN A 161 -6.73 10.07 -5.76
N ALA A 162 -6.86 9.81 -7.07
CA ALA A 162 -7.09 10.82 -8.10
C ALA A 162 -8.31 11.71 -7.81
N ILE A 163 -9.40 11.14 -7.27
CA ILE A 163 -10.64 11.90 -6.97
C ILE A 163 -10.36 12.94 -5.88
N SER A 164 -9.55 12.59 -4.87
CA SER A 164 -9.19 13.52 -3.80
C SER A 164 -8.36 14.69 -4.34
N MET A 165 -7.49 14.45 -5.31
CA MET A 165 -6.68 15.53 -5.89
C MET A 165 -7.53 16.55 -6.65
N VAL A 166 -8.49 16.08 -7.44
CA VAL A 166 -9.39 16.95 -8.22
C VAL A 166 -10.19 17.85 -7.27
N ARG A 167 -10.62 17.32 -6.12
CA ARG A 167 -11.35 18.08 -5.09
C ARG A 167 -10.50 19.13 -4.36
N ASN A 168 -9.17 18.99 -4.31
CA ASN A 168 -8.27 19.84 -3.51
C ASN A 168 -7.94 21.23 -4.12
N GLY A 169 -8.75 21.75 -5.06
CA GLY A 169 -8.66 23.16 -5.47
C GLY A 169 -7.62 23.47 -6.56
N SER A 170 -6.44 22.83 -6.54
CA SER A 170 -5.37 23.08 -7.53
C SER A 170 -5.79 22.77 -8.96
N PHE A 171 -6.65 21.77 -9.14
CA PHE A 171 -7.19 21.42 -10.45
C PHE A 171 -8.05 22.53 -11.06
N TYR A 172 -8.79 23.29 -10.25
CA TYR A 172 -9.58 24.44 -10.74
C TYR A 172 -8.71 25.60 -11.25
N LYS A 173 -7.41 25.58 -10.94
CA LYS A 173 -6.41 26.50 -11.50
C LYS A 173 -5.70 25.92 -12.74
N GLY A 174 -6.08 24.73 -13.20
CA GLY A 174 -5.40 24.01 -14.28
C GLY A 174 -4.00 23.52 -13.92
N ILE A 175 -3.70 23.34 -12.62
CA ILE A 175 -2.37 22.93 -12.14
C ILE A 175 -2.45 21.54 -11.56
N GLU A 176 -1.61 20.65 -12.07
CA GLU A 176 -1.34 19.34 -11.48
C GLU A 176 -0.12 19.43 -10.53
N CYS A 177 -0.30 18.96 -9.29
CA CYS A 177 0.80 18.75 -8.35
C CYS A 177 1.08 17.24 -8.30
N ILE A 178 2.18 16.81 -8.92
CA ILE A 178 2.52 15.41 -9.11
C ILE A 178 3.95 15.13 -8.65
N ASN A 179 4.18 13.96 -8.06
CA ASN A 179 5.51 13.41 -7.89
C ASN A 179 5.99 12.88 -9.24
N THR A 180 7.12 13.38 -9.74
CA THR A 180 7.60 13.12 -11.11
C THR A 180 7.97 11.67 -11.40
N ASP A 181 8.04 10.79 -10.40
CA ASP A 181 8.24 9.35 -10.61
C ASP A 181 6.90 8.57 -10.73
N HIS A 182 5.76 9.20 -10.45
CA HIS A 182 4.46 8.57 -10.63
C HIS A 182 4.17 8.37 -12.12
N ARG A 183 3.71 7.17 -12.47
CA ARG A 183 3.22 6.83 -13.81
C ARG A 183 1.70 6.90 -13.88
N TYR A 184 1.04 6.69 -12.75
CA TYR A 184 -0.41 6.61 -12.66
C TYR A 184 -0.96 7.40 -11.48
N TRP A 185 -2.18 7.88 -11.67
CA TRP A 185 -3.11 8.16 -10.59
C TRP A 185 -4.21 7.11 -10.61
N PHE A 186 -4.61 6.62 -9.44
CA PHE A 186 -5.69 5.66 -9.34
C PHE A 186 -6.96 6.29 -8.76
N THR A 187 -8.10 5.91 -9.32
CA THR A 187 -9.39 6.05 -8.64
C THR A 187 -9.67 4.76 -7.86
N PRO A 188 -10.58 4.76 -6.87
CA PRO A 188 -10.96 3.54 -6.17
C PRO A 188 -11.41 2.42 -7.13
N TYR A 189 -12.13 2.78 -8.20
CA TYR A 189 -12.57 1.80 -9.20
C TYR A 189 -11.38 1.25 -10.02
N THR A 190 -10.49 2.11 -10.50
CA THR A 190 -9.41 1.68 -11.40
C THR A 190 -8.34 0.85 -10.70
N ILE A 191 -7.97 1.15 -9.45
CA ILE A 191 -7.08 0.25 -8.68
C ILE A 191 -7.76 -1.10 -8.41
N SER A 192 -9.05 -1.10 -8.09
CA SER A 192 -9.82 -2.34 -7.88
C SER A 192 -9.89 -3.18 -9.14
N LYS A 193 -10.01 -2.53 -10.31
CA LYS A 193 -10.00 -3.20 -11.61
C LYS A 193 -8.63 -3.84 -11.89
N VAL A 194 -7.53 -3.11 -11.65
CA VAL A 194 -6.16 -3.62 -11.77
C VAL A 194 -5.94 -4.83 -10.84
N MET A 195 -6.38 -4.76 -9.58
CA MET A 195 -6.29 -5.88 -8.65
C MET A 195 -7.05 -7.11 -9.15
N MET A 196 -8.27 -6.92 -9.67
CA MET A 196 -9.08 -8.02 -10.21
C MET A 196 -8.43 -8.68 -11.43
N GLU A 197 -7.87 -7.91 -12.35
CA GLU A 197 -7.10 -8.45 -13.50
C GLU A 197 -5.83 -9.16 -13.04
N ALA A 198 -5.27 -8.77 -11.89
CA ALA A 198 -4.13 -9.43 -11.26
C ALA A 198 -4.50 -10.65 -10.39
N GLU A 199 -5.74 -11.12 -10.48
CA GLU A 199 -6.30 -12.21 -9.66
C GLU A 199 -6.24 -11.97 -8.14
N ILE A 200 -6.14 -10.71 -7.72
CA ILE A 200 -6.24 -10.29 -6.33
C ILE A 200 -7.63 -9.68 -6.12
N LYS A 201 -8.51 -10.39 -5.42
CA LYS A 201 -9.87 -9.91 -5.18
C LYS A 201 -9.86 -8.83 -4.07
N PRO A 202 -10.20 -7.56 -4.35
CA PRO A 202 -10.31 -6.55 -3.31
C PRO A 202 -11.54 -6.85 -2.43
N GLU A 203 -11.37 -6.80 -1.12
CA GLU A 203 -12.46 -7.04 -0.15
C GLU A 203 -13.04 -5.74 0.40
N GLU A 204 -12.18 -4.74 0.60
CA GLU A 204 -12.53 -3.47 1.23
C GLU A 204 -11.63 -2.34 0.72
N ILE A 205 -12.22 -1.15 0.55
CA ILE A 205 -11.53 0.11 0.31
C ILE A 205 -11.62 0.96 1.57
N LEU A 206 -10.48 1.48 2.03
CA LEU A 206 -10.40 2.46 3.11
C LEU A 206 -9.83 3.76 2.54
N PHE A 207 -10.48 4.88 2.84
CA PHE A 207 -9.97 6.20 2.48
C PHE A 207 -9.17 6.79 3.63
N SER A 208 -8.06 7.45 3.30
CA SER A 208 -7.20 8.10 4.27
C SER A 208 -6.72 9.44 3.75
N SER A 209 -6.46 10.40 4.64
CA SER A 209 -5.88 11.69 4.24
C SER A 209 -4.36 11.62 4.13
N PHE A 210 -3.80 12.41 3.21
CA PHE A 210 -2.36 12.65 3.11
C PHE A 210 -1.98 13.82 4.03
N GLY A 211 -1.15 13.58 5.05
CA GLY A 211 -0.71 14.59 6.02
C GLY A 211 -0.53 14.01 7.44
N GLY A 212 0.64 14.24 8.04
CA GLY A 212 1.13 13.52 9.22
C GLY A 212 0.39 13.79 10.54
N GLY A 213 0.36 12.74 11.38
CA GLY A 213 0.65 12.80 12.81
C GLY A 213 -0.34 13.49 13.75
N GLY A 214 -1.57 13.77 13.31
CA GLY A 214 -2.60 14.33 14.19
C GLY A 214 -3.96 13.73 13.88
N GLU A 215 -4.74 13.44 14.92
CA GLU A 215 -6.17 13.13 14.79
C GLU A 215 -6.87 14.28 14.05
N ARG A 216 -6.99 14.18 12.72
CA ARG A 216 -8.00 14.93 12.00
C ARG A 216 -9.32 14.29 12.39
N SER A 217 -10.05 15.01 13.25
CA SER A 217 -11.41 14.72 13.66
C SER A 217 -12.21 14.02 12.56
N LYS A 218 -12.91 12.93 12.91
CA LYS A 218 -13.85 12.18 12.06
C LYS A 218 -14.47 13.10 10.99
N GLN A 219 -14.03 12.96 9.75
CA GLN A 219 -14.72 13.54 8.60
C GLN A 219 -15.37 12.39 7.84
N VAL A 220 -16.70 12.47 7.71
CA VAL A 220 -17.47 11.58 6.84
C VAL A 220 -17.30 12.12 5.43
N TYR A 221 -16.65 11.35 4.55
CA TYR A 221 -16.71 11.66 3.12
C TYR A 221 -18.13 11.35 2.63
N GLN A 222 -18.79 12.37 2.08
CA GLN A 222 -19.92 12.22 1.15
C GLN A 222 -19.42 12.38 -0.29
#